data_AF-A0A950UPH3-F1
#
_entry.id   AF-A0A950UPH3-F1
#
_cell.length_a   1.000
_cell.length_b   1.000
_cell.length_c   1.000
_cell.angle_alpha   90.00
_cell.angle_beta   90.00
_cell.angle_gamma   90.00
#
_symmetry.space_group_name_H-M   'P 1'
#
loop_
_entity.id
_entity.type
_entity.pdbx_description
1 polymer ?
#
loop_
_entity_poly.entity_id
_entity_poly.type
_entity_poly.pdbx_seq_one_letter_code
_entity_poly.pdbx_strand_id
1 'polypeptide(L)' 'FLGFGVQPPTTSWGRMLADAEGYVGTDKAHLLYFPGLALLVVVLCVNFIGDGLRDAFDPQAVR' A
#
# COMPACT_ATOMS: atom_id res chain seq x y z
N PHE A 1 8.78 -12.58 2.47
CA PHE A 1 8.31 -11.85 3.66
C PHE A 1 9.18 -12.21 4.86
N LEU A 2 9.65 -11.23 5.63
CA LEU A 2 10.56 -11.38 6.77
C LEU A 2 9.95 -12.13 7.99
N GLY A 3 8.93 -12.97 7.81
CA GLY A 3 8.30 -13.76 8.89
C GLY A 3 7.39 -12.98 9.86
N PHE A 4 7.47 -11.64 9.89
CA PHE A 4 6.64 -10.76 10.74
C PHE A 4 5.26 -10.40 10.15
N GLY A 5 4.78 -11.19 9.19
CA GLY A 5 3.45 -11.01 8.61
C GLY A 5 2.34 -11.45 9.56
N VAL A 6 1.14 -10.95 9.32
CA VAL A 6 -0.08 -11.41 10.01
C VAL A 6 -0.20 -12.93 9.82
N GLN A 7 -0.18 -13.68 10.93
CA GLN A 7 -0.28 -15.14 10.93
C GLN A 7 -1.70 -15.55 10.46
N PRO A 8 -1.84 -16.61 9.66
CA PRO A 8 -3.16 -17.18 9.37
C PRO A 8 -3.92 -17.45 10.69
N PRO A 9 -5.23 -17.16 10.81
CA PRO A 9 -6.22 -16.93 9.76
C PRO A 9 -6.49 -15.45 9.42
N THR A 10 -5.79 -14.50 10.04
CA THR A 10 -6.11 -13.08 9.86
C THR A 10 -5.69 -12.59 8.48
N THR A 11 -6.66 -12.07 7.73
CA THR A 11 -6.42 -11.54 6.38
C THR A 11 -5.94 -10.10 6.46
N SER A 12 -4.88 -9.76 5.74
CA SER A 12 -4.39 -8.40 5.53
C SER A 12 -4.29 -8.09 4.04
N TRP A 13 -4.34 -6.80 3.65
CA TRP A 13 -4.23 -6.42 2.22
C TRP A 13 -2.93 -6.92 1.57
N GLY A 14 -1.82 -6.94 2.32
CA GLY A 14 -0.56 -7.51 1.84
C GLY A 14 -0.60 -9.04 1.69
N ARG A 15 -1.30 -9.75 2.58
CA ARG A 15 -1.52 -11.21 2.45
C ARG A 15 -2.40 -11.52 1.24
N MET A 16 -3.44 -10.72 0.99
CA MET A 16 -4.31 -10.85 -0.18
C MET A 16 -3.54 -10.72 -1.50
N LEU A 17 -2.60 -9.77 -1.57
CA LEU A 17 -1.72 -9.63 -2.74
C LEU A 17 -0.78 -10.83 -2.91
N ALA A 18 -0.18 -11.32 -1.82
CA ALA A 18 0.69 -12.50 -1.87
C ALA A 18 -0.06 -13.77 -2.30
N ASP A 19 -1.30 -13.95 -1.83
CA ASP A 19 -2.13 -15.08 -2.25
C ASP A 19 -2.64 -14.91 -3.69
N ALA A 20 -2.80 -13.67 -4.14
CA ALA A 20 -3.24 -13.37 -5.50
C ALA A 20 -2.15 -13.43 -6.57
N GLU A 21 -0.87 -13.50 -6.17
CA GLU A 21 0.25 -13.80 -7.07
C GLU A 21 0.00 -15.09 -7.88
N GLY A 22 -0.60 -16.11 -7.24
CA GLY A 22 -0.97 -17.38 -7.91
C GLY A 22 -2.12 -17.26 -8.92
N TYR A 23 -2.84 -16.14 -8.96
CA TYR A 23 -3.90 -15.86 -9.93
C TYR A 23 -3.45 -14.99 -11.10
N VAL A 24 -2.18 -14.54 -11.10
CA VAL A 24 -1.63 -13.74 -12.21
C VAL A 24 -1.65 -14.57 -13.50
N GLY A 25 -2.29 -14.03 -14.54
CA GLY A 25 -2.49 -14.74 -15.83
C GLY A 25 -3.73 -15.64 -15.90
N THR A 26 -4.57 -15.65 -14.86
CA THR A 26 -5.88 -16.32 -14.87
C THR A 26 -7.03 -15.31 -14.93
N ASP A 27 -8.26 -15.76 -15.23
CA ASP A 27 -9.48 -14.91 -15.23
C ASP A 27 -9.75 -14.23 -13.86
N LYS A 28 -9.10 -14.72 -12.79
CA LYS A 28 -9.20 -14.19 -11.43
C LYS A 28 -8.20 -13.07 -11.12
N ALA A 29 -7.42 -12.61 -12.08
CA ALA A 29 -6.44 -11.53 -11.91
C ALA A 29 -7.07 -10.22 -11.38
N HIS A 30 -8.37 -10.02 -11.57
CA HIS A 30 -9.10 -8.88 -11.02
C HIS A 30 -9.06 -8.77 -9.48
N LEU A 31 -8.81 -9.90 -8.78
CA LEU A 31 -8.67 -9.93 -7.32
C LEU A 31 -7.44 -9.17 -6.80
N LEU A 32 -6.45 -8.91 -7.67
CA LEU A 32 -5.27 -8.09 -7.31
C LEU A 32 -5.60 -6.59 -7.24
N TYR A 33 -6.57 -6.11 -8.00
CA TYR A 33 -6.80 -4.67 -8.16
C TYR A 33 -7.30 -4.01 -6.89
N PHE A 34 -8.21 -4.65 -6.16
CA PHE A 34 -8.77 -4.06 -4.94
C PHE A 34 -7.72 -3.83 -3.84
N PRO A 35 -6.99 -4.86 -3.35
CA PRO A 35 -5.96 -4.65 -2.32
C PRO A 35 -4.77 -3.83 -2.84
N GLY A 36 -4.42 -3.95 -4.14
CA GLY A 36 -3.36 -3.16 -4.76
C GLY A 36 -3.68 -1.66 -4.79
N LEU A 37 -4.89 -1.30 -5.21
CA LEU A 37 -5.32 0.10 -5.31
C LEU A 37 -5.50 0.71 -3.91
N ALA A 38 -6.04 -0.05 -2.95
CA ALA A 38 -6.15 0.41 -1.57
C ALA A 38 -4.78 0.79 -0.98
N LEU A 39 -3.76 -0.06 -1.18
CA LEU A 39 -2.41 0.23 -0.72
C LEU A 39 -1.79 1.42 -1.47
N LEU A 40 -2.00 1.53 -2.78
CA LEU A 40 -1.52 2.66 -3.56
C LEU A 40 -2.09 3.97 -3.03
N VAL A 41 -3.40 4.03 -2.76
CA VAL A 41 -4.05 5.22 -2.21
C VAL A 41 -3.48 5.55 -0.83
N VAL A 42 -3.30 4.56 0.05
CA VAL A 42 -2.72 4.81 1.37
C VAL A 42 -1.31 5.37 1.27
N VAL A 43 -0.46 4.80 0.42
CA VAL A 43 0.91 5.29 0.21
C VAL A 43 0.91 6.71 -0.33
N LEU A 44 0.04 7.02 -1.31
CA LEU A 44 -0.09 8.38 -1.84
C LEU A 44 -0.56 9.37 -0.77
N CYS A 45 -1.57 9.03 0.01
CA CYS A 45 -2.05 9.89 1.09
C CYS A 45 -0.94 10.15 2.11
N VAL A 46 -0.21 9.11 2.53
CA VAL A 46 0.89 9.27 3.48
C VAL A 46 2.01 10.11 2.89
N ASN A 47 2.38 9.90 1.63
CA ASN A 47 3.40 10.71 0.95
C ASN A 47 2.97 12.18 0.87
N PHE A 48 1.73 12.46 0.44
CA PHE A 48 1.24 13.84 0.35
C PHE A 48 1.10 14.52 1.70
N ILE A 49 0.70 13.79 2.75
CA ILE A 49 0.71 14.32 4.11
C ILE A 49 2.14 14.62 4.55
N GLY A 50 3.09 13.73 4.27
CA GLY A 50 4.51 13.91 4.58
C GLY A 50 5.09 15.12 3.87
N ASP A 51 4.78 15.28 2.58
CA ASP A 51 5.21 16.42 1.77
C ASP A 51 4.56 17.72 2.25
N GLY A 52 3.26 17.73 2.56
CA GLY A 52 2.58 18.90 3.11
C GLY A 52 3.07 19.28 4.52
N LEU A 53 3.42 18.29 5.34
CA LEU A 53 4.04 18.50 6.64
C LEU A 53 5.44 19.08 6.48
N ARG A 54 6.23 18.53 5.55
CA ARG A 54 7.57 19.04 5.24
C ARG A 54 7.51 20.48 4.76
N ASP A 55 6.60 20.79 3.83
CA ASP A 55 6.42 22.13 3.27
C ASP A 55 5.99 23.13 4.35
N ALA A 56 5.09 22.73 5.26
CA ALA A 56 4.68 23.55 6.40
C ALA A 56 5.82 23.79 7.42
N PHE A 57 6.78 22.88 7.53
CA PHE A 57 7.92 22.97 8.44
C PHE A 57 9.24 23.39 7.76
N ASP A 58 9.24 23.71 6.45
CA ASP A 58 10.44 24.17 5.76
C ASP A 58 10.55 25.71 5.80
N PRO A 59 11.40 26.29 6.67
CA PRO A 59 11.55 27.75 6.80
C PRO A 59 12.23 28.41 5.59
N GLN A 60 12.69 27.62 4.60
CA GLN A 60 13.37 28.12 3.40
C GLN A 60 12.39 28.56 2.31
N ALA A 61 11.12 28.15 2.37
CA ALA A 61 10.09 28.58 1.42
C ALA A 61 9.72 30.07 1.55
N VAL A 62 10.13 30.73 2.64
CA VAL A 62 9.78 32.13 2.97
C VAL A 62 10.91 33.12 2.64
N ARG A 63 12.02 32.71 2.00
CA ARG A 63 13.08 33.63 1.57
C ARG A 63 13.02 34.02 0.11
#